data_AF-A0AAU6XYC9-F1
#
_entry.id   AF-A0AAU6XYC9-F1
#
_cell.length_a   1.000
_cell.length_b   1.000
_cell.length_c   1.000
_cell.angle_alpha   90.00
_cell.angle_beta   90.00
_cell.angle_gamma   90.00
#
_symmetry.space_group_name_H-M   'P 1'
#
loop_
_entity.id
_entity.type
_entity.pdbx_description
1 polymer ?
#
loop_
_entity_poly.entity_id
_entity_poly.type
_entity_poly.pdbx_seq_one_letter_code
_entity_poly.pdbx_strand_id
1 'polypeptide(L)'
;MEEIRAYIESGVLELYVLGDLSAEEKLQVEVMAQKYPEVRAELEEIENALEDYADVHHVEPAGELKNRVLNSLLTNFGDDRNFPSISHDQQPARVVEMKPQRPTTSVFYKYAFAASLLLLCLSVASLGVVYKRLQTKEQQLISLRLSEQKFSRQVSVMDEEIAVFRDPSFRFVQLKGTAKTPSSGLTVAWSPKRRKVMVDLVSANLPAPDKDHQYQLWAIANGKPVDLGVFDNAHADSADMKEMKSIALAQAFAVTIEPRGGSVNPTLNQMVVMASL
;
A
#
# COMPACT_ATOMS: atom_id res chain seq x y z
N MET A 1 -10.67 16.60 22.45
CA MET A 1 -10.83 17.27 21.14
C MET A 1 -11.17 16.25 20.07
N GLU A 2 -10.33 15.25 19.79
CA GLU A 2 -10.66 14.22 18.78
C GLU A 2 -11.92 13.39 19.10
N GLU A 3 -12.13 13.02 20.36
CA GLU A 3 -13.31 12.24 20.76
C GLU A 3 -14.64 13.01 20.62
N ILE A 4 -14.64 14.33 20.85
CA ILE A 4 -15.85 15.17 20.69
C ILE A 4 -16.18 15.32 19.20
N ARG A 5 -15.15 15.50 18.38
CA ARG A 5 -15.32 15.57 16.93
C ARG A 5 -15.86 14.25 16.36
N ALA A 6 -15.34 13.12 16.82
CA ALA A 6 -15.86 11.81 16.44
C ALA A 6 -17.31 11.60 16.91
N TYR A 7 -17.71 12.19 18.04
CA TYR A 7 -19.09 12.15 18.53
C TYR A 7 -20.04 12.99 17.66
N ILE A 8 -19.63 14.20 17.27
CA ILE A 8 -20.39 15.05 16.33
C ILE A 8 -20.51 14.34 14.97
N GLU A 9 -19.42 13.78 14.45
CA GLU A 9 -19.39 13.07 13.16
C GLU A 9 -20.05 11.67 13.20
N SER A 10 -20.59 11.24 14.36
CA SER A 10 -21.19 9.90 14.51
C SER A 10 -22.60 9.78 13.95
N GLY A 11 -23.29 10.90 13.69
CA GLY A 11 -24.69 10.92 13.24
C GLY A 11 -25.72 10.87 14.38
N VAL A 12 -25.27 10.88 15.64
CA VAL A 12 -26.16 10.74 16.81
C VAL A 12 -27.00 12.00 17.05
N LEU A 13 -26.49 13.19 16.71
CA LEU A 13 -27.19 14.46 16.94
C LEU A 13 -28.37 14.63 15.96
N GLU A 14 -28.21 14.18 14.73
CA GLU A 14 -29.26 14.17 13.70
C GLU A 14 -30.40 13.24 14.09
N LEU A 15 -30.07 12.04 14.59
CA LEU A 15 -31.07 11.09 15.10
C LEU A 15 -31.79 11.64 16.35
N TYR A 16 -31.09 12.41 17.18
CA TYR A 16 -31.71 13.09 18.33
C TYR A 16 -32.76 14.09 17.87
N VAL A 17 -32.41 14.99 16.94
CA VAL A 17 -33.33 16.03 16.41
C VAL A 17 -34.54 15.40 15.69
N LEU A 18 -34.34 14.30 14.96
CA LEU A 18 -35.43 13.53 14.33
C LEU A 18 -36.30 12.75 15.33
N GLY A 19 -35.87 12.65 16.59
CA GLY A 19 -36.58 11.94 17.65
C GLY A 19 -36.42 10.41 17.62
N ASP A 20 -35.54 9.86 16.79
CA ASP A 20 -35.35 8.43 16.52
C ASP A 20 -34.36 7.73 17.47
N LEU A 21 -33.88 8.43 18.50
CA LEU A 21 -33.06 7.84 19.55
C LEU A 21 -33.87 7.18 20.67
N SER A 22 -33.28 6.17 21.31
CA SER A 22 -33.80 5.60 22.55
C SER A 22 -33.74 6.60 23.71
N ALA A 23 -34.52 6.36 24.78
CA ALA A 23 -34.53 7.25 25.95
C ALA A 23 -33.16 7.37 26.64
N GLU A 24 -32.37 6.30 26.63
CA GLU A 24 -31.02 6.28 27.22
C GLU A 24 -30.04 7.12 26.39
N GLU A 25 -30.08 7.00 25.06
CA GLU A 25 -29.24 7.78 24.15
C GLU A 25 -29.60 9.27 24.16
N LYS A 26 -30.90 9.60 24.25
CA LYS A 26 -31.36 10.99 24.41
C LYS A 26 -30.76 11.66 25.64
N LEU A 27 -30.78 10.96 26.78
CA LEU A 27 -30.18 11.47 28.01
C LEU A 27 -28.67 11.68 27.85
N GLN A 28 -27.98 10.78 27.14
CA GLN A 28 -26.55 10.93 26.88
C GLN A 28 -26.26 12.16 26.01
N VAL A 29 -27.04 12.40 24.96
CA VAL A 29 -26.91 13.61 24.12
C VAL A 29 -27.11 14.87 24.96
N GLU A 30 -28.13 14.91 25.82
CA GLU A 30 -28.39 16.06 26.70
C GLU A 30 -27.24 16.33 27.69
N VAL A 31 -26.69 15.27 28.30
CA VAL A 31 -25.52 15.38 29.19
C VAL A 31 -24.30 15.89 28.41
N MET A 32 -24.08 15.40 27.19
CA MET A 32 -22.97 15.81 26.35
C MET A 32 -23.11 17.27 25.89
N ALA A 33 -24.31 17.71 25.53
CA ALA A 33 -24.61 19.10 25.16
C ALA A 33 -24.48 20.08 26.34
N GLN A 34 -24.77 19.65 27.57
CA GLN A 34 -24.51 20.46 28.77
C GLN A 34 -23.02 20.59 29.08
N LYS A 35 -22.25 19.52 28.84
CA LYS A 35 -20.83 19.45 29.17
C LYS A 35 -19.93 20.14 28.14
N TYR A 36 -20.29 20.05 26.85
CA TYR A 36 -19.48 20.53 25.73
C TYR A 36 -20.28 21.52 24.88
N PRO A 37 -19.93 22.83 24.91
CA PRO A 37 -20.61 23.85 24.11
C PRO A 37 -20.58 23.58 22.60
N GLU A 38 -19.55 22.89 22.10
CA GLU A 38 -19.43 22.51 20.70
C GLU A 38 -20.55 21.55 20.26
N VAL A 39 -20.90 20.58 21.10
CA VAL A 39 -22.00 19.64 20.82
C VAL A 39 -23.35 20.37 20.79
N ARG A 40 -23.54 21.36 21.67
CA ARG A 40 -24.74 22.20 21.67
C ARG A 40 -24.84 23.09 20.43
N ALA A 41 -23.72 23.65 19.97
CA ALA A 41 -23.69 24.49 18.76
C ALA A 41 -24.06 23.68 17.51
N GLU A 42 -23.52 22.47 17.36
CA GLU A 42 -23.87 21.56 16.26
C GLU A 42 -25.34 21.13 16.31
N LEU A 43 -25.87 20.86 17.51
CA LEU A 43 -27.28 20.52 17.67
C LEU A 43 -28.20 21.66 17.22
N GLU A 44 -27.88 22.91 17.59
CA GLU A 44 -28.62 24.11 17.18
C GLU A 44 -28.54 24.33 15.66
N GLU A 45 -27.39 24.05 15.02
CA GLU A 45 -27.26 24.12 13.56
C GLU A 45 -28.17 23.11 12.85
N ILE A 46 -28.25 21.88 13.37
CA ILE A 46 -29.13 20.83 12.83
C ILE A 46 -30.61 21.19 13.02
N GLU A 47 -30.99 21.70 14.20
CA GLU A 47 -32.36 22.15 14.49
C GLU A 47 -32.80 23.28 13.54
N ASN A 48 -31.96 24.29 13.34
CA ASN A 48 -32.23 25.39 12.42
C ASN A 48 -32.39 24.90 10.97
N ALA A 49 -31.56 23.96 10.52
CA ALA A 49 -31.68 23.40 9.18
C ALA A 49 -33.01 22.65 8.98
N LEU A 50 -33.53 22.00 10.03
CA LEU A 50 -34.82 21.33 10.00
C LEU A 50 -35.99 22.33 10.03
N GLU A 51 -35.85 23.42 10.78
CA GLU A 51 -36.81 24.53 10.80
C GLU A 51 -36.92 25.18 9.41
N ASP A 52 -35.79 25.48 8.75
CA ASP A 52 -35.76 26.00 7.38
C ASP A 52 -36.47 25.06 6.39
N TYR A 53 -36.25 23.74 6.55
CA TYR A 53 -36.94 22.74 5.73
C TYR A 53 -38.45 22.74 5.98
N ALA A 54 -38.87 22.80 7.25
CA ALA A 54 -40.28 22.82 7.62
C ALA A 54 -40.99 24.07 7.10
N ASP A 55 -40.33 25.22 7.12
CA ASP A 55 -40.85 26.49 6.59
C ASP A 55 -41.06 26.43 5.08
N VAL A 56 -40.12 25.85 4.33
CA VAL A 56 -40.26 25.67 2.87
C VAL A 56 -41.41 24.72 2.52
N HIS A 57 -41.68 23.74 3.39
CA HIS A 57 -42.67 22.68 3.14
C HIS A 57 -43.94 22.80 3.99
N HIS A 58 -44.21 23.99 4.57
CA HIS A 58 -45.38 24.17 5.44
C HIS A 58 -46.70 23.93 4.70
N VAL A 59 -47.67 23.38 5.43
CA VAL A 59 -49.04 23.18 4.94
C VAL A 59 -49.96 24.01 5.81
N GLU A 60 -50.74 24.88 5.17
CA GLU A 60 -51.68 25.75 5.87
C GLU A 60 -52.68 24.90 6.70
N PRO A 61 -52.72 25.07 8.03
CA PRO A 61 -53.66 24.33 8.86
C PRO A 61 -55.10 24.82 8.63
N ALA A 62 -56.08 24.00 8.99
CA ALA A 62 -57.48 24.42 8.93
C ALA A 62 -57.72 25.67 9.81
N GLY A 63 -58.43 26.67 9.30
CA GLY A 63 -58.61 27.98 9.97
C GLY A 63 -59.21 27.90 11.38
N GLU A 64 -60.03 26.87 11.66
CA GLU A 64 -60.62 26.62 12.98
C GLU A 64 -59.60 26.11 14.03
N LEU A 65 -58.43 25.65 13.60
CA LEU A 65 -57.42 25.08 14.49
C LEU A 65 -56.84 26.12 15.45
N LYS A 66 -56.63 27.35 14.98
CA LYS A 66 -56.11 28.45 15.80
C LYS A 66 -57.03 28.73 16.99
N ASN A 67 -58.33 28.85 16.73
CA ASN A 67 -59.34 29.08 17.77
C ASN A 67 -59.42 27.88 18.72
N ARG A 68 -59.31 26.65 18.18
CA ARG A 68 -59.33 25.42 18.98
C ARG A 68 -58.16 25.36 19.98
N VAL A 69 -56.94 25.65 19.51
CA VAL A 69 -55.72 25.63 20.35
C VAL A 69 -55.74 26.78 21.37
N LEU A 70 -56.15 27.99 20.98
CA LEU A 70 -56.22 29.11 21.92
C LEU A 70 -57.28 28.89 23.00
N ASN A 71 -58.41 28.29 22.65
CA ASN A 71 -59.46 27.97 23.62
C ASN A 71 -59.06 26.81 24.54
N SER A 72 -58.28 25.82 24.08
CA SER A 72 -57.79 24.76 24.97
C SER A 72 -56.86 25.30 26.07
N LEU A 73 -56.00 26.27 25.73
CA LEU A 73 -55.13 26.94 26.73
C LEU A 73 -55.92 27.76 27.77
N LEU A 74 -57.07 28.32 27.38
CA LEU A 74 -57.90 29.17 28.24
C LEU A 74 -58.89 28.38 29.10
N THR A 75 -59.39 27.25 28.58
CA THR A 75 -60.61 26.63 29.12
C THR A 75 -60.39 25.29 29.81
N ASN A 76 -59.28 24.56 29.62
CA ASN A 76 -59.02 23.33 30.36
C ASN A 76 -57.60 22.75 30.17
N PHE A 77 -56.81 22.69 31.24
CA PHE A 77 -55.71 21.71 31.41
C PHE A 77 -56.22 20.32 31.84
N GLY A 78 -57.52 20.07 31.70
CA GLY A 78 -58.15 18.81 32.07
C GLY A 78 -59.30 18.47 31.13
N ASP A 79 -59.17 17.32 30.49
CA ASP A 79 -60.26 16.55 29.85
C ASP A 79 -60.49 16.74 28.33
N ASP A 80 -59.55 16.22 27.53
CA ASP A 80 -59.62 16.05 26.05
C ASP A 80 -60.56 14.90 25.59
N ARG A 81 -61.63 14.58 26.32
CA ARG A 81 -62.49 13.42 25.99
C ARG A 81 -63.85 13.75 25.37
N ASN A 82 -64.22 15.01 25.25
CA ASN A 82 -65.48 15.42 24.62
C ASN A 82 -65.25 16.06 23.25
N PHE A 83 -65.11 15.21 22.23
CA PHE A 83 -65.28 15.62 20.84
C PHE A 83 -66.69 15.23 20.37
N PRO A 84 -67.45 16.13 19.69
CA PRO A 84 -68.73 15.76 19.10
C PRO A 84 -68.50 14.79 17.93
N SER A 85 -68.88 13.53 18.13
CA SER A 85 -68.98 12.56 17.04
C SER A 85 -70.17 12.92 16.16
N ILE A 86 -69.91 13.19 14.89
CA ILE A 86 -70.97 13.39 13.89
C ILE A 86 -71.70 12.05 13.71
N SER A 87 -72.89 11.93 14.29
CA SER A 87 -73.78 10.80 14.07
C SER A 87 -74.19 10.75 12.59
N HIS A 88 -73.69 9.76 11.85
CA HIS A 88 -74.19 9.47 10.51
C HIS A 88 -75.47 8.62 10.62
N ASP A 89 -76.56 9.20 10.16
CA ASP A 89 -77.88 8.57 10.03
C ASP A 89 -77.77 7.37 9.08
N GLN A 90 -78.18 6.18 9.54
CA GLN A 90 -78.11 4.95 8.77
C GLN A 90 -79.23 4.91 7.73
N GLN A 91 -78.94 5.34 6.50
CA GLN A 91 -79.79 5.03 5.35
C GLN A 91 -79.68 3.54 4.97
N PRO A 92 -80.78 2.87 4.57
CA PRO A 92 -80.74 1.48 4.15
C PRO A 92 -79.88 1.33 2.89
N ALA A 93 -78.90 0.43 2.97
CA ALA A 93 -77.88 0.23 1.95
C ALA A 93 -78.50 -0.10 0.59
N ARG A 94 -78.21 0.75 -0.40
CA ARG A 94 -78.47 0.47 -1.82
C ARG A 94 -77.62 -0.72 -2.25
N VAL A 95 -78.23 -1.89 -2.38
CA VAL A 95 -77.58 -3.08 -2.93
C VAL A 95 -77.31 -2.84 -4.41
N VAL A 96 -76.06 -2.56 -4.73
CA VAL A 96 -75.52 -2.51 -6.10
C VAL A 96 -74.89 -3.88 -6.38
N GLU A 97 -75.28 -4.54 -7.46
CA GLU A 97 -74.60 -5.75 -7.92
C GLU A 97 -73.10 -5.46 -8.14
N MET A 98 -72.26 -6.11 -7.35
CA MET A 98 -70.80 -6.05 -7.53
C MET A 98 -70.42 -6.85 -8.76
N LYS A 99 -70.17 -6.16 -9.89
CA LYS A 99 -69.44 -6.76 -11.01
C LYS A 99 -68.07 -7.22 -10.49
N PRO A 100 -67.62 -8.45 -10.75
CA PRO A 100 -66.31 -8.90 -10.30
C PRO A 100 -65.25 -7.97 -10.88
N GLN A 101 -64.60 -7.19 -10.02
CA GLN A 101 -63.43 -6.42 -10.42
C GLN A 101 -62.36 -7.43 -10.84
N ARG A 102 -62.13 -7.53 -12.14
CA ARG A 102 -60.97 -8.26 -12.67
C ARG A 102 -59.72 -7.64 -12.01
N PRO A 103 -58.81 -8.44 -11.44
CA PRO A 103 -57.61 -7.90 -10.82
C PRO A 103 -56.85 -7.11 -11.89
N THR A 104 -56.81 -5.79 -11.75
CA THR A 104 -55.95 -4.95 -12.59
C THR A 104 -54.54 -5.24 -12.12
N THR A 105 -53.84 -6.15 -12.79
CA THR A 105 -52.41 -6.32 -12.57
C THR A 105 -51.74 -5.00 -12.93
N SER A 106 -51.43 -4.20 -11.91
CA SER A 106 -50.83 -2.88 -12.12
C SER A 106 -49.47 -3.09 -12.80
N VAL A 107 -49.30 -2.47 -13.96
CA VAL A 107 -48.10 -2.63 -14.80
C VAL A 107 -46.85 -2.12 -14.05
N PHE A 108 -47.03 -1.31 -13.00
CA PHE A 108 -45.98 -0.79 -12.14
C PHE A 108 -45.07 -1.88 -11.55
N TYR A 109 -45.62 -2.98 -11.04
CA TYR A 109 -44.79 -4.05 -10.46
C TYR A 109 -43.89 -4.74 -11.49
N LYS A 110 -44.31 -4.78 -12.77
CA LYS A 110 -43.48 -5.32 -13.86
C LYS A 110 -42.27 -4.41 -14.12
N TYR A 111 -42.48 -3.10 -14.10
CA TYR A 111 -41.39 -2.12 -14.25
C TYR A 111 -40.50 -2.03 -13.00
N ALA A 112 -41.07 -2.09 -11.80
CA ALA A 112 -40.31 -2.08 -10.54
C ALA A 112 -39.39 -3.31 -10.44
N PHE A 113 -39.90 -4.50 -10.79
CA PHE A 113 -39.08 -5.71 -10.85
C PHE A 113 -37.96 -5.58 -11.88
N ALA A 114 -38.26 -5.11 -13.10
CA ALA A 114 -37.24 -4.88 -14.12
C ALA A 114 -36.16 -3.86 -13.69
N ALA A 115 -36.56 -2.77 -13.02
CA ALA A 115 -35.63 -1.77 -12.48
C ALA A 115 -34.72 -2.33 -11.39
N SER A 116 -35.24 -3.13 -10.46
CA SER A 116 -34.44 -3.81 -9.44
C SER A 116 -33.42 -4.79 -10.03
N LEU A 117 -33.81 -5.53 -11.08
CA LEU A 117 -32.92 -6.46 -11.77
C LEU A 117 -31.81 -5.71 -12.52
N LEU A 118 -32.13 -4.56 -13.13
CA LEU A 118 -31.13 -3.69 -13.75
C LEU A 118 -30.15 -3.12 -12.72
N LEU A 119 -30.65 -2.61 -11.59
CA LEU A 119 -29.79 -2.11 -10.52
C LEU A 119 -28.89 -3.21 -9.94
N LEU A 120 -29.42 -4.44 -9.78
CA LEU A 120 -28.64 -5.58 -9.35
C LEU A 120 -27.53 -5.92 -10.35
N CYS A 121 -27.85 -5.99 -11.65
CA CYS A 121 -26.86 -6.24 -12.69
C CYS A 121 -25.77 -5.15 -12.73
N LEU A 122 -26.15 -3.88 -12.61
CA LEU A 122 -25.20 -2.76 -12.55
C LEU A 122 -24.32 -2.83 -11.29
N SER A 123 -24.89 -3.19 -10.14
CA SER A 123 -24.16 -3.37 -8.89
C SER A 123 -23.15 -4.50 -8.98
N VAL A 124 -23.56 -5.67 -9.51
CA VAL A 124 -22.66 -6.82 -9.70
C VAL A 124 -21.55 -6.49 -10.70
N ALA A 125 -21.86 -5.81 -11.80
CA ALA A 125 -20.87 -5.36 -12.77
C ALA A 125 -19.87 -4.37 -12.14
N SER A 126 -20.36 -3.41 -11.37
CA SER A 126 -19.54 -2.44 -10.63
C SER A 126 -18.60 -3.15 -9.64
N LEU A 127 -19.11 -4.10 -8.87
CA LEU A 127 -18.32 -4.90 -7.93
C LEU A 127 -17.21 -5.68 -8.65
N GLY A 128 -17.51 -6.26 -9.83
CA GLY A 128 -16.50 -6.93 -10.66
C GLY A 128 -15.40 -5.99 -11.14
N VAL A 129 -15.74 -4.75 -11.50
CA VAL A 129 -14.76 -3.71 -11.88
C VAL A 129 -13.91 -3.29 -10.68
N VAL A 130 -14.52 -3.04 -9.54
CA VAL A 130 -13.82 -2.68 -8.30
C VAL A 130 -12.88 -3.81 -7.86
N TYR A 131 -13.33 -5.06 -7.91
CA TYR A 131 -12.51 -6.23 -7.60
C TYR A 131 -11.29 -6.34 -8.51
N LYS A 132 -11.47 -6.17 -9.83
CA LYS A 132 -10.34 -6.16 -10.78
C LYS A 132 -9.37 -5.01 -10.51
N ARG A 133 -9.87 -3.83 -10.17
CA ARG A 133 -9.03 -2.67 -9.79
C ARG A 133 -8.24 -2.96 -8.52
N LEU A 134 -8.86 -3.54 -7.50
CA LEU A 134 -8.19 -3.94 -6.26
C LEU A 134 -7.07 -4.94 -6.52
N GLN A 135 -7.34 -6.01 -7.26
CA GLN A 135 -6.30 -6.99 -7.63
C GLN A 135 -5.13 -6.36 -8.39
N THR A 136 -5.42 -5.44 -9.32
CA THR A 136 -4.38 -4.73 -10.08
C THR A 136 -3.53 -3.85 -9.15
N LYS A 137 -4.16 -3.20 -8.16
CA LYS A 137 -3.45 -2.35 -7.18
C LYS A 137 -2.58 -3.18 -6.22
N GLU A 138 -3.06 -4.32 -5.77
CA GLU A 138 -2.25 -5.25 -4.97
C GLU A 138 -1.02 -5.72 -5.75
N GLN A 139 -1.19 -6.11 -7.02
CA GLN A 139 -0.06 -6.51 -7.88
C GLN A 139 0.94 -5.37 -8.09
N GLN A 140 0.47 -4.13 -8.29
CA GLN A 140 1.32 -2.95 -8.39
C GLN A 140 2.09 -2.66 -7.09
N LEU A 141 1.46 -2.84 -5.92
CA LEU A 141 2.14 -2.67 -4.63
C LEU A 141 3.20 -3.72 -4.40
N ILE A 142 2.93 -4.98 -4.75
CA ILE A 142 3.90 -6.07 -4.64
C ILE A 142 5.10 -5.80 -5.56
N SER A 143 4.86 -5.44 -6.82
CA SER A 143 5.95 -5.15 -7.76
C SER A 143 6.76 -3.92 -7.35
N LEU A 144 6.12 -2.88 -6.81
CA LEU A 144 6.80 -1.71 -6.29
C LEU A 144 7.71 -2.07 -5.10
N ARG A 145 7.20 -2.83 -4.11
CA ARG A 145 8.01 -3.29 -2.97
C ARG A 145 9.18 -4.16 -3.40
N LEU A 146 8.97 -5.05 -4.38
CA LEU A 146 10.05 -5.86 -4.95
C LEU A 146 11.09 -4.97 -5.63
N SER A 147 10.68 -3.90 -6.31
CA SER A 147 11.59 -2.94 -6.93
C SER A 147 12.39 -2.17 -5.87
N GLU A 148 11.75 -1.71 -4.79
CA GLU A 148 12.44 -1.05 -3.66
C GLU A 148 13.46 -1.98 -3.01
N GLN A 149 13.10 -3.23 -2.76
CA GLN A 149 14.01 -4.22 -2.19
C GLN A 149 15.20 -4.50 -3.11
N LYS A 150 14.96 -4.62 -4.43
CA LYS A 150 16.03 -4.78 -5.42
C LYS A 150 16.95 -3.57 -5.44
N PHE A 151 16.38 -2.37 -5.43
CA PHE A 151 17.15 -1.13 -5.44
C PHE A 151 17.98 -0.99 -4.16
N SER A 152 17.39 -1.22 -2.99
CA SER A 152 18.10 -1.19 -1.70
C SER A 152 19.23 -2.21 -1.67
N ARG A 153 19.02 -3.43 -2.16
CA ARG A 153 20.08 -4.43 -2.29
C ARG A 153 21.19 -3.96 -3.24
N GLN A 154 20.84 -3.42 -4.41
CA GLN A 154 21.81 -2.91 -5.36
C GLN A 154 22.64 -1.77 -4.78
N VAL A 155 22.02 -0.84 -4.07
CA VAL A 155 22.72 0.25 -3.36
C VAL A 155 23.64 -0.32 -2.29
N SER A 156 23.20 -1.30 -1.51
CA SER A 156 24.04 -1.90 -0.46
C SER A 156 25.29 -2.60 -1.01
N VAL A 157 25.16 -3.28 -2.16
CA VAL A 157 26.30 -3.91 -2.86
C VAL A 157 27.26 -2.83 -3.39
N MET A 158 26.71 -1.79 -4.02
CA MET A 158 27.50 -0.65 -4.52
C MET A 158 28.25 0.07 -3.39
N ASP A 159 27.61 0.27 -2.24
CA ASP A 159 28.24 0.87 -1.06
C ASP A 159 29.39 0.01 -0.52
N GLU A 160 29.27 -1.32 -0.54
CA GLU A 160 30.36 -2.23 -0.15
C GLU A 160 31.54 -2.15 -1.12
N GLU A 161 31.28 -2.10 -2.42
CA GLU A 161 32.32 -1.93 -3.45
C GLU A 161 33.03 -0.57 -3.30
N ILE A 162 32.27 0.53 -3.14
CA ILE A 162 32.83 1.87 -2.91
C ILE A 162 33.60 1.94 -1.59
N ALA A 163 33.18 1.21 -0.55
CA ALA A 163 33.86 1.20 0.73
C ALA A 163 35.31 0.69 0.62
N VAL A 164 35.59 -0.21 -0.33
CA VAL A 164 36.95 -0.71 -0.59
C VAL A 164 37.86 0.40 -1.13
N PHE A 165 37.33 1.28 -1.99
CA PHE A 165 38.06 2.46 -2.48
C PHE A 165 38.23 3.56 -1.42
N ARG A 166 37.29 3.68 -0.48
CA ARG A 166 37.33 4.69 0.59
C ARG A 166 38.15 4.25 1.81
N ASP A 167 38.35 2.94 2.01
CA ASP A 167 39.07 2.42 3.17
C ASP A 167 40.59 2.43 2.92
N PRO A 168 41.36 3.23 3.69
CA PRO A 168 42.81 3.37 3.50
C PRO A 168 43.61 2.11 3.86
N SER A 169 42.97 1.08 4.43
CA SER A 169 43.62 -0.21 4.69
C SER A 169 43.74 -1.08 3.44
N PHE A 170 42.99 -0.79 2.38
CA PHE A 170 43.15 -1.44 1.09
C PHE A 170 44.27 -0.81 0.29
N ARG A 171 45.08 -1.68 -0.33
CA ARG A 171 46.10 -1.32 -1.30
C ARG A 171 45.66 -1.84 -2.66
N PHE A 172 45.69 -0.97 -3.65
CA PHE A 172 45.42 -1.32 -5.03
C PHE A 172 46.74 -1.71 -5.70
N VAL A 173 46.83 -2.97 -6.11
CA VAL A 173 48.01 -3.58 -6.72
C VAL A 173 47.73 -3.76 -8.20
N GLN A 174 48.47 -3.05 -9.04
CA GLN A 174 48.32 -3.16 -10.49
C GLN A 174 49.22 -4.28 -11.02
N LEU A 175 48.62 -5.39 -11.42
CA LEU A 175 49.28 -6.51 -12.06
C LEU A 175 49.46 -6.18 -13.54
N LYS A 176 50.71 -6.29 -14.02
CA LYS A 176 51.07 -6.01 -15.41
C LYS A 176 51.19 -7.30 -16.20
N GLY A 177 50.88 -7.20 -17.49
CA GLY A 177 51.04 -8.28 -18.46
C GLY A 177 52.44 -8.86 -18.50
N THR A 178 52.52 -10.19 -18.69
CA THR A 178 53.78 -10.89 -18.96
C THR A 178 54.27 -10.63 -20.39
N ALA A 179 55.49 -11.06 -20.73
CA ALA A 179 56.02 -10.96 -22.08
C ALA A 179 55.14 -11.65 -23.15
N LYS A 180 54.36 -12.67 -22.77
CA LYS A 180 53.39 -13.33 -23.66
C LYS A 180 52.14 -12.49 -23.90
N THR A 181 51.76 -11.65 -22.94
CA THR A 181 50.54 -10.84 -22.98
C THR A 181 50.81 -9.40 -22.53
N PRO A 182 51.65 -8.65 -23.27
CA PRO A 182 52.18 -7.37 -22.79
C PRO A 182 51.12 -6.26 -22.65
N SER A 183 49.98 -6.40 -23.34
CA SER A 183 48.84 -5.49 -23.21
C SER A 183 47.94 -5.81 -22.01
N SER A 184 48.13 -6.95 -21.35
CA SER A 184 47.26 -7.38 -20.26
C SER A 184 47.45 -6.54 -19.00
N GLY A 185 46.40 -6.38 -18.22
CA GLY A 185 46.44 -5.68 -16.94
C GLY A 185 45.27 -6.08 -16.05
N LEU A 186 45.50 -6.07 -14.74
CA LEU A 186 44.47 -6.32 -13.73
C LEU A 186 44.78 -5.53 -12.47
N THR A 187 43.75 -5.06 -11.77
CA THR A 187 43.90 -4.44 -10.46
C THR A 187 43.36 -5.36 -9.37
N VAL A 188 44.16 -5.57 -8.33
CA VAL A 188 43.76 -6.33 -7.13
C VAL A 188 43.74 -5.38 -5.94
N ALA A 189 42.61 -5.26 -5.27
CA ALA A 189 42.49 -4.56 -3.99
C ALA A 189 42.75 -5.55 -2.85
N TRP A 190 43.75 -5.28 -2.01
CA TRP A 190 44.13 -6.16 -0.92
C TRP A 190 44.29 -5.40 0.40
N SER A 191 43.68 -5.92 1.46
CA SER A 191 43.86 -5.41 2.82
C SER A 191 44.26 -6.56 3.76
N PRO A 192 45.52 -6.58 4.24
CA PRO A 192 45.94 -7.53 5.28
C PRO A 192 45.11 -7.39 6.56
N LYS A 193 44.76 -6.15 6.91
CA LYS A 193 44.01 -5.81 8.14
C LYS A 193 42.57 -6.33 8.09
N ARG A 194 41.88 -6.14 6.96
CA ARG A 194 40.52 -6.65 6.74
C ARG A 194 40.49 -8.12 6.32
N ARG A 195 41.65 -8.70 5.97
CA ARG A 195 41.79 -10.03 5.35
C ARG A 195 40.90 -10.18 4.12
N LYS A 196 40.79 -9.13 3.30
CA LYS A 196 40.00 -9.14 2.07
C LYS A 196 40.91 -8.97 0.85
N VAL A 197 40.55 -9.69 -0.21
CA VAL A 197 41.16 -9.59 -1.54
C VAL A 197 40.01 -9.44 -2.52
N MET A 198 40.08 -8.43 -3.39
CA MET A 198 39.09 -8.22 -4.43
C MET A 198 39.78 -7.98 -5.76
N VAL A 199 39.20 -8.54 -6.82
CA VAL A 199 39.64 -8.35 -8.20
C VAL A 199 38.71 -7.34 -8.84
N ASP A 200 39.27 -6.28 -9.43
CA ASP A 200 38.52 -5.33 -10.24
C ASP A 200 38.35 -5.91 -11.66
N LEU A 201 37.13 -6.34 -11.97
CA LEU A 201 36.78 -6.92 -13.25
C LEU A 201 36.50 -5.85 -14.31
N VAL A 202 36.12 -4.63 -13.92
CA VAL A 202 35.83 -3.51 -14.84
C VAL A 202 37.10 -3.03 -15.53
N SER A 203 38.20 -2.90 -14.78
CA SER A 203 39.50 -2.49 -15.35
C SER A 203 40.33 -3.66 -15.91
N ALA A 204 39.82 -4.89 -15.81
CA ALA A 204 40.52 -6.09 -16.27
C ALA A 204 40.67 -6.10 -17.80
N ASN A 205 41.91 -5.99 -18.27
CA ASN A 205 42.26 -6.23 -19.68
C ASN A 205 42.98 -7.56 -19.76
N LEU A 206 42.24 -8.66 -19.90
CA LEU A 206 42.80 -10.02 -19.94
C LEU A 206 42.30 -10.77 -21.20
N PRO A 207 43.13 -11.64 -21.80
CA PRO A 207 42.78 -12.37 -23.03
C PRO A 207 41.72 -13.44 -22.75
N ALA A 208 40.55 -13.35 -23.39
CA ALA A 208 39.43 -14.25 -23.14
C ALA A 208 39.86 -15.74 -23.17
N PRO A 209 39.65 -16.49 -22.05
CA PRO A 209 39.90 -17.92 -22.03
C PRO A 209 38.86 -18.65 -22.89
N ASP A 210 39.18 -19.87 -23.33
CA ASP A 210 38.22 -20.72 -24.03
C ASP A 210 37.13 -21.27 -23.07
N LYS A 211 36.26 -22.15 -23.56
CA LYS A 211 35.14 -22.69 -22.76
C LYS A 211 35.57 -23.64 -21.64
N ASP A 212 36.78 -24.18 -21.71
CA ASP A 212 37.29 -25.20 -20.79
C ASP A 212 38.28 -24.63 -19.77
N HIS A 213 38.64 -23.35 -19.92
CA HIS A 213 39.57 -22.64 -19.05
C HIS A 213 38.93 -21.41 -18.39
N GLN A 214 39.52 -20.97 -17.30
CA GLN A 214 39.15 -19.79 -16.51
C GLN A 214 40.39 -19.18 -15.87
N TYR A 215 40.26 -18.00 -15.28
CA TYR A 215 41.38 -17.39 -14.55
C TYR A 215 41.46 -17.90 -13.12
N GLN A 216 42.68 -17.99 -12.60
CA GLN A 216 42.93 -18.26 -11.19
C GLN A 216 43.90 -17.22 -10.63
N LEU A 217 43.52 -16.62 -9.50
CA LEU A 217 44.36 -15.69 -8.77
C LEU A 217 45.23 -16.44 -7.76
N TRP A 218 46.50 -16.07 -7.71
CA TRP A 218 47.49 -16.61 -6.80
C TRP A 218 48.12 -15.50 -5.99
N ALA A 219 48.33 -15.74 -4.70
CA ALA A 219 49.27 -14.98 -3.88
C ALA A 219 50.56 -15.78 -3.72
N ILE A 220 51.71 -15.12 -3.83
CA ILE A 220 53.00 -15.71 -3.46
C ILE A 220 53.24 -15.40 -1.98
N ALA A 221 53.12 -16.40 -1.12
CA ALA A 221 53.38 -16.28 0.32
C ALA A 221 54.58 -17.16 0.69
N ASN A 222 55.61 -16.56 1.27
CA ASN A 222 56.86 -17.26 1.62
C ASN A 222 57.45 -18.07 0.44
N GLY A 223 57.44 -17.47 -0.76
CA GLY A 223 57.92 -18.11 -1.98
C GLY A 223 57.05 -19.25 -2.54
N LYS A 224 55.88 -19.54 -1.94
CA LYS A 224 54.94 -20.56 -2.42
C LYS A 224 53.66 -19.93 -2.96
N PRO A 225 53.12 -20.42 -4.08
CA PRO A 225 51.82 -19.98 -4.58
C PRO A 225 50.70 -20.49 -3.66
N VAL A 226 49.79 -19.60 -3.31
CA VAL A 226 48.57 -19.87 -2.54
C VAL A 226 47.40 -19.53 -3.44
N ASP A 227 46.52 -20.51 -3.65
CA ASP A 227 45.29 -20.35 -4.41
C ASP A 227 44.34 -19.36 -3.72
N LEU A 228 43.99 -18.29 -4.44
CA LEU A 228 43.01 -17.30 -3.99
C LEU A 228 41.64 -17.46 -4.64
N GLY A 229 41.47 -18.47 -5.49
CA GLY A 229 40.22 -18.77 -6.17
C GLY A 229 40.23 -18.36 -7.64
N VAL A 230 39.10 -18.67 -8.28
CA VAL A 230 38.92 -18.60 -9.73
C VAL A 230 37.87 -17.56 -10.10
N PHE A 231 38.04 -16.96 -11.27
CA PHE A 231 37.12 -15.97 -11.79
C PHE A 231 37.05 -16.02 -13.31
N ASP A 232 35.91 -15.59 -13.84
CA ASP A 232 35.71 -15.42 -15.27
C ASP A 232 35.86 -13.93 -15.63
N ASN A 233 35.90 -13.62 -16.92
CA ASN A 233 35.91 -12.24 -17.39
C ASN A 233 34.58 -11.52 -17.07
N ALA A 234 34.64 -10.19 -17.00
CA ALA A 234 33.56 -9.27 -16.60
C ALA A 234 32.23 -9.37 -17.38
N HIS A 235 32.15 -10.24 -18.39
CA HIS A 235 30.92 -10.49 -19.16
C HIS A 235 30.16 -11.75 -18.67
N ALA A 236 30.79 -12.57 -17.84
CA ALA A 236 30.17 -13.76 -17.22
C ALA A 236 29.79 -13.52 -15.74
N ASP A 237 30.62 -12.75 -15.01
CA ASP A 237 30.33 -12.30 -13.65
C ASP A 237 29.60 -10.94 -13.70
N SER A 238 28.44 -10.83 -13.07
CA SER A 238 27.62 -9.60 -13.06
C SER A 238 28.09 -8.53 -12.05
N ALA A 239 29.26 -8.73 -11.45
CA ALA A 239 29.81 -7.86 -10.40
C ALA A 239 31.04 -7.13 -10.91
N ASP A 240 31.16 -5.84 -10.61
CA ASP A 240 32.28 -5.00 -11.01
C ASP A 240 33.57 -5.39 -10.27
N MET A 241 33.41 -5.83 -9.02
CA MET A 241 34.48 -6.41 -8.22
C MET A 241 34.12 -7.82 -7.73
N LYS A 242 35.10 -8.72 -7.72
CA LYS A 242 34.94 -10.09 -7.22
C LYS A 242 35.77 -10.34 -5.98
N GLU A 243 35.12 -10.73 -4.89
CA GLU A 243 35.81 -11.14 -3.66
C GLU A 243 36.50 -12.51 -3.85
N MET A 244 37.77 -12.57 -3.46
CA MET A 244 38.63 -13.74 -3.56
C MET A 244 38.95 -14.29 -2.16
N LYS A 245 39.53 -15.49 -2.08
CA LYS A 245 39.92 -16.08 -0.79
C LYS A 245 40.88 -15.15 -0.06
N SER A 246 40.70 -15.03 1.26
CA SER A 246 41.49 -14.14 2.10
C SER A 246 42.95 -14.57 2.21
N ILE A 247 43.89 -13.62 2.22
CA ILE A 247 45.28 -13.85 2.59
C ILE A 247 45.83 -12.70 3.44
N ALA A 248 46.57 -13.04 4.50
CA ALA A 248 47.17 -12.04 5.39
C ALA A 248 48.55 -11.59 4.94
N LEU A 249 49.31 -12.47 4.27
CA LEU A 249 50.68 -12.22 3.82
C LEU A 249 50.79 -12.60 2.34
N ALA A 250 51.17 -11.63 1.52
CA ALA A 250 51.52 -11.83 0.13
C ALA A 250 52.80 -11.01 -0.14
N GLN A 251 53.67 -11.56 -0.99
CA GLN A 251 54.87 -10.91 -1.52
C GLN A 251 54.67 -10.52 -2.99
N ALA A 252 53.77 -11.22 -3.69
CA ALA A 252 53.36 -10.94 -5.05
C ALA A 252 51.96 -11.52 -5.31
N PHE A 253 51.31 -11.01 -6.35
CA PHE A 253 50.10 -11.58 -6.91
C PHE A 253 50.33 -11.96 -8.37
N ALA A 254 49.71 -13.05 -8.82
CA ALA A 254 49.79 -13.51 -10.20
C ALA A 254 48.46 -14.11 -10.64
N VAL A 255 48.17 -14.04 -11.93
CA VAL A 255 47.01 -14.69 -12.55
C VAL A 255 47.47 -15.60 -13.68
N THR A 256 46.92 -16.81 -13.68
CA THR A 256 47.13 -17.81 -14.74
C THR A 256 45.79 -18.21 -15.36
N ILE A 257 45.84 -18.71 -16.60
CA ILE A 257 44.72 -19.42 -17.22
C ILE A 257 44.83 -20.89 -16.85
N GLU A 258 43.79 -21.42 -16.23
CA GLU A 258 43.73 -22.78 -15.67
C GLU A 258 42.46 -23.51 -16.15
N PRO A 259 42.42 -24.85 -16.11
CA PRO A 259 41.19 -25.59 -16.40
C PRO A 259 40.03 -25.15 -15.51
N ARG A 260 38.80 -25.33 -15.98
CA ARG A 260 37.61 -25.11 -15.16
C ARG A 260 37.67 -25.90 -13.84
N GLY A 261 37.40 -25.20 -12.75
CA GLY A 261 37.62 -25.67 -11.38
C GLY A 261 38.96 -25.23 -10.76
N GLY A 262 39.89 -24.73 -11.57
CA GLY A 262 41.22 -24.29 -11.14
C GLY A 262 42.21 -25.46 -11.03
N SER A 263 43.44 -25.10 -10.68
CA SER A 263 44.57 -26.00 -10.49
C SER A 263 45.06 -25.97 -9.04
N VAL A 264 45.76 -27.04 -8.61
CA VAL A 264 46.42 -27.10 -7.30
C VAL A 264 47.69 -26.24 -7.27
N ASN A 265 48.40 -26.16 -8.39
CA ASN A 265 49.59 -25.35 -8.58
C ASN A 265 49.43 -24.49 -9.84
N PRO A 266 50.03 -23.29 -9.89
CA PRO A 266 49.93 -22.42 -11.05
C PRO A 266 50.65 -23.02 -12.27
N THR A 267 49.97 -23.00 -13.41
CA THR A 267 50.55 -23.30 -14.71
C THR A 267 51.39 -22.11 -15.16
N LEU A 268 52.68 -22.09 -14.79
CA LEU A 268 53.60 -20.96 -15.04
C LEU A 268 53.66 -20.51 -16.51
N ASN A 269 53.50 -21.44 -17.44
CA ASN A 269 53.48 -21.14 -18.88
C ASN A 269 52.21 -20.40 -19.33
N GLN A 270 51.15 -20.41 -18.53
CA GLN A 270 49.85 -19.76 -18.77
C GLN A 270 49.68 -18.50 -17.91
N MET A 271 50.79 -17.94 -17.39
CA MET A 271 50.76 -16.72 -16.60
C MET A 271 50.49 -15.50 -17.48
N VAL A 272 49.45 -14.75 -17.12
CA VAL A 272 48.96 -13.61 -17.88
C VAL A 272 49.44 -12.30 -17.26
N VAL A 273 49.23 -12.13 -15.96
CA VAL A 273 49.62 -10.90 -15.25
C VAL A 273 50.28 -11.22 -13.91
N MET A 274 51.17 -10.35 -13.46
CA MET A 274 51.86 -10.45 -12.17
C MET A 274 52.24 -9.07 -11.62
N ALA A 275 52.30 -8.95 -10.29
CA ALA A 275 52.96 -7.84 -9.60
C ALA A 275 53.59 -8.31 -8.29
N SER A 276 54.76 -7.77 -7.96
CA SER A 276 55.35 -7.83 -6.62
C SER A 276 54.83 -6.69 -5.75
N LEU A 277 54.72 -6.93 -4.44
CA LEU A 277 54.25 -5.97 -3.43
C LEU A 277 55.36 -5.12 -2.82
#